data_AF-A0ABD5W0E6-F1
#
_entry.id   AF-A0ABD5W0E6-F1
#
_cell.length_a   1.000
_cell.length_b   1.000
_cell.length_c   1.000
_cell.angle_alpha   90.00
_cell.angle_beta   90.00
_cell.angle_gamma   90.00
#
_symmetry.space_group_name_H-M   'P 1'
#
loop_
_entity.id
_entity.type
_entity.pdbx_description
1 polymer ?
#
loop_
_entity_poly.entity_id
_entity_poly.type
_entity_poly.pdbx_seq_one_letter_code
_entity_poly.pdbx_strand_id
1 'polypeptide(L)'
;MPNYPTHARWGRIGAVVIAFVTGGALFAVFESPVLALAGAAGGGAATFVGALFPDIDHHKSIPRRKAVKAFQVLVWLGVVALAVLSWDILVDGIETALVGPSETALAEGLGSAPDIPPAFVVSIVVLLAALGLASLVDPVIGLVTRRHRGWTHSVPITFVLTAAVAGALWLATSDVILADGLAVEHQVTVVSVVGTFFLGILIHLGLDGEII
;
A
#
# COMPACT_ATOMS: atom_id res chain seq x y z
N MET A 1 10.91 -18.10 14.58
CA MET A 1 9.61 -18.10 13.88
C MET A 1 9.25 -19.53 13.69
N PRO A 2 8.30 -20.09 14.44
CA PRO A 2 7.76 -21.37 14.04
C PRO A 2 7.19 -21.16 12.63
N ASN A 3 7.64 -21.96 11.66
CA ASN A 3 6.94 -22.20 10.39
C ASN A 3 6.90 -21.18 9.21
N TYR A 4 7.67 -20.09 9.16
CA TYR A 4 7.73 -19.25 7.92
C TYR A 4 7.94 -20.05 6.61
N PRO A 5 8.82 -21.06 6.53
CA PRO A 5 8.95 -21.89 5.34
C PRO A 5 7.66 -22.63 4.96
N THR A 6 6.88 -23.05 5.95
CA THR A 6 5.59 -23.72 5.78
C THR A 6 4.53 -22.74 5.31
N HIS A 7 4.40 -21.58 5.93
CA HIS A 7 3.49 -20.51 5.48
C HIS A 7 3.82 -20.06 4.06
N ALA A 8 5.10 -19.87 3.75
CA ALA A 8 5.54 -19.53 2.40
C ALA A 8 5.25 -20.64 1.39
N ARG A 9 5.43 -21.91 1.75
CA ARG A 9 5.14 -23.05 0.87
C ARG A 9 3.65 -23.14 0.56
N TRP A 10 2.80 -23.15 1.58
CA TRP A 10 1.36 -23.25 1.40
C TRP A 10 0.77 -21.99 0.79
N GLY A 11 1.31 -20.81 1.12
CA GLY A 11 0.96 -19.55 0.46
C GLY A 11 1.25 -19.57 -1.04
N ARG A 12 2.37 -20.19 -1.48
CA ARG A 12 2.65 -20.37 -2.92
C ARG A 12 1.67 -21.34 -3.59
N ILE A 13 1.37 -22.47 -2.93
CA ILE A 13 0.40 -23.44 -3.45
C ILE A 13 -0.98 -22.78 -3.59
N GLY A 14 -1.43 -22.10 -2.55
CA GLY A 14 -2.67 -21.33 -2.55
C GLY A 14 -2.67 -20.25 -3.63
N ALA A 15 -1.58 -19.50 -3.78
CA ALA A 15 -1.45 -18.49 -4.82
C ALA A 15 -1.61 -19.06 -6.24
N VAL A 16 -1.04 -20.24 -6.52
CA VAL A 16 -1.23 -20.90 -7.82
C VAL A 16 -2.68 -21.31 -8.02
N VAL A 17 -3.30 -21.94 -7.03
CA VAL A 17 -4.72 -22.35 -7.10
C VAL A 17 -5.63 -21.15 -7.31
N ILE A 18 -5.46 -20.09 -6.50
CA ILE A 18 -6.27 -18.88 -6.59
C ILE A 18 -6.01 -18.13 -7.89
N ALA A 19 -4.78 -18.11 -8.42
CA ALA A 19 -4.52 -17.53 -9.74
C ALA A 19 -5.35 -18.20 -10.83
N PHE A 20 -5.42 -19.54 -10.85
CA PHE A 20 -6.26 -20.27 -11.80
C PHE A 20 -7.75 -20.01 -11.59
N VAL A 21 -8.22 -20.02 -10.34
CA VAL A 21 -9.64 -19.78 -10.02
C VAL A 21 -10.06 -18.37 -10.39
N THR A 22 -9.32 -17.35 -9.98
CA THR A 22 -9.64 -15.94 -10.24
C THR A 22 -9.52 -15.63 -11.73
N GLY A 23 -8.45 -16.06 -12.40
CA GLY A 23 -8.30 -15.86 -13.85
C GLY A 23 -9.38 -16.58 -14.66
N GLY A 24 -9.67 -17.84 -14.31
CA GLY A 24 -10.73 -18.62 -14.95
C GLY A 24 -12.11 -18.03 -14.74
N ALA A 25 -12.43 -17.56 -13.53
CA ALA A 25 -13.71 -16.92 -13.23
C ALA A 25 -13.87 -15.60 -14.01
N LEU A 26 -12.84 -14.74 -14.05
CA LEU A 26 -12.90 -13.49 -14.80
C LEU A 26 -12.99 -13.74 -16.30
N PHE A 27 -12.31 -14.76 -16.83
CA PHE A 27 -12.46 -15.16 -18.23
C PHE A 27 -13.88 -15.66 -18.53
N ALA A 28 -14.45 -16.50 -17.66
CA ALA A 28 -15.79 -17.04 -17.86
C ALA A 28 -16.88 -15.96 -17.81
N VAL A 29 -16.68 -14.88 -17.05
CA VAL A 29 -17.66 -13.80 -16.89
C VAL A 29 -17.51 -12.72 -17.96
N PHE A 30 -16.28 -12.33 -18.31
CA PHE A 30 -16.02 -11.17 -19.17
C PHE A 30 -15.45 -11.54 -20.55
N GLU A 31 -15.14 -12.81 -20.78
CA GLU A 31 -14.53 -13.32 -22.02
C GLU A 31 -13.25 -12.58 -22.44
N SER A 32 -12.58 -11.94 -21.47
CA SER A 32 -11.41 -11.09 -21.69
C SER A 32 -10.13 -11.79 -21.21
N PRO A 33 -9.22 -12.18 -22.14
CA PRO A 33 -7.93 -12.77 -21.78
C PRO A 33 -7.06 -11.82 -20.94
N VAL A 34 -7.16 -10.51 -21.18
CA VAL A 34 -6.38 -9.51 -20.46
C VAL A 34 -6.80 -9.45 -19.00
N LEU A 35 -8.11 -9.40 -18.72
CA LEU A 35 -8.62 -9.42 -17.35
C LEU A 35 -8.35 -10.74 -16.65
N ALA A 36 -8.45 -11.85 -17.38
CA ALA A 36 -8.12 -13.17 -16.85
C ALA A 36 -6.65 -13.26 -16.41
N LEU A 37 -5.72 -12.79 -17.25
CA LEU A 37 -4.29 -12.77 -16.93
C LEU A 37 -3.99 -11.78 -15.78
N ALA A 38 -4.58 -10.59 -15.81
CA ALA A 38 -4.41 -9.59 -14.76
C ALA A 38 -4.94 -10.09 -13.41
N GLY A 39 -6.13 -10.69 -13.40
CA GLY A 39 -6.72 -11.26 -12.20
C GLY A 39 -6.01 -12.51 -11.71
N ALA A 40 -5.47 -13.35 -12.60
CA ALA A 40 -4.65 -14.49 -12.21
C ALA A 40 -3.34 -14.04 -11.54
N ALA A 41 -2.61 -13.12 -12.18
CA ALA A 41 -1.36 -12.59 -11.65
C ALA A 41 -1.58 -11.80 -10.35
N GLY A 42 -2.55 -10.89 -10.35
CA GLY A 42 -2.92 -10.09 -9.19
C GLY A 42 -3.44 -10.94 -8.04
N GLY A 43 -4.35 -11.87 -8.33
CA GLY A 43 -4.96 -12.76 -7.34
C GLY A 43 -3.93 -13.69 -6.69
N GLY A 44 -3.07 -14.32 -7.50
CA GLY A 44 -1.98 -15.14 -6.98
C GLY A 44 -1.00 -14.35 -6.11
N ALA A 45 -0.60 -13.15 -6.56
CA ALA A 45 0.28 -12.29 -5.78
C ALA A 45 -0.37 -11.87 -4.45
N ALA A 46 -1.62 -11.40 -4.49
CA ALA A 46 -2.38 -10.97 -3.32
C ALA A 46 -2.58 -12.12 -2.32
N THR A 47 -2.96 -13.32 -2.78
CA THR A 47 -3.04 -14.52 -1.92
C THR A 47 -1.70 -14.85 -1.27
N PHE A 48 -0.59 -14.81 -2.02
CA PHE A 48 0.72 -15.10 -1.44
C PHE A 48 1.09 -14.08 -0.34
N VAL A 49 0.85 -12.79 -0.59
CA VAL A 49 1.11 -11.74 0.41
C VAL A 49 0.19 -11.92 1.62
N GLY A 50 -1.09 -12.22 1.41
CA GLY A 50 -2.05 -12.53 2.47
C GLY A 50 -1.62 -13.70 3.35
N ALA A 51 -1.05 -14.75 2.75
CA ALA A 51 -0.55 -15.92 3.49
C ALA A 51 0.70 -15.63 4.33
N LEU A 52 1.39 -14.51 4.09
CA LEU A 52 2.53 -14.05 4.89
C LEU A 52 2.18 -12.88 5.80
N PHE A 53 0.99 -12.30 5.63
CA PHE A 53 0.58 -11.09 6.33
C PHE A 53 0.53 -11.29 7.85
N PRO A 54 -0.04 -12.37 8.41
CA PRO A 54 -0.13 -12.48 9.86
C PRO A 54 1.23 -12.53 10.56
N ASP A 55 2.26 -13.09 9.90
CA ASP A 55 3.63 -13.16 10.40
C ASP A 55 4.29 -11.77 10.62
N ILE A 56 3.74 -10.67 10.10
CA ILE A 56 4.33 -9.32 10.28
C ILE A 56 4.32 -8.87 11.74
N ASP A 57 3.46 -9.45 12.57
CA ASP A 57 3.30 -9.07 13.96
C ASP A 57 4.50 -9.47 14.84
N HIS A 58 5.27 -10.46 14.41
CA HIS A 58 6.50 -10.86 15.06
C HIS A 58 7.63 -9.87 14.69
N HIS A 59 8.05 -9.01 15.63
CA HIS A 59 9.04 -7.94 15.43
C HIS A 59 10.39 -8.37 14.80
N LYS A 60 10.85 -9.61 15.01
CA LYS A 60 12.06 -10.18 14.34
C LYS A 60 11.76 -10.94 13.04
N SER A 61 10.52 -10.89 12.58
CA SER A 61 9.94 -11.21 11.27
C SER A 61 10.82 -11.23 10.02
N ILE A 62 10.97 -12.34 9.27
CA ILE A 62 11.38 -12.22 7.86
C ILE A 62 10.28 -11.48 7.07
N PRO A 63 9.00 -11.88 7.18
CA PRO A 63 7.87 -11.13 6.64
C PRO A 63 7.86 -9.66 7.06
N ARG A 64 8.01 -9.36 8.36
CA ARG A 64 8.05 -7.96 8.84
C ARG A 64 9.15 -7.15 8.18
N ARG A 65 10.39 -7.66 8.15
CA ARG A 65 11.51 -6.93 7.52
C ARG A 65 11.27 -6.64 6.03
N LYS A 66 10.62 -7.57 5.32
CA LYS A 66 10.28 -7.38 3.91
C LYS A 66 9.12 -6.39 3.75
N ALA A 67 8.07 -6.51 4.56
CA ALA A 67 6.91 -5.63 4.55
C ALA A 67 7.29 -4.20 4.88
N VAL A 68 8.10 -3.98 5.93
CA VAL A 68 8.63 -2.66 6.29
C VAL A 68 9.35 -2.02 5.09
N LYS A 69 10.27 -2.73 4.44
CA LYS A 69 11.00 -2.20 3.28
C LYS A 69 10.06 -1.87 2.11
N ALA A 70 9.10 -2.73 1.83
CA ALA A 70 8.12 -2.50 0.77
C ALA A 70 7.25 -1.27 1.07
N PHE A 71 6.71 -1.16 2.28
CA PHE A 71 5.91 -0.01 2.71
C PHE A 71 6.74 1.28 2.74
N GLN A 72 8.01 1.23 3.12
CA GLN A 72 8.93 2.36 3.03
C GLN A 72 9.08 2.87 1.60
N VAL A 73 9.29 1.97 0.65
CA VAL A 73 9.37 2.31 -0.78
C VAL A 73 8.03 2.89 -1.27
N LEU A 74 6.90 2.29 -0.89
CA LEU A 74 5.58 2.79 -1.28
C LEU A 74 5.27 4.17 -0.70
N VAL A 75 5.59 4.42 0.56
CA VAL A 75 5.45 5.75 1.19
C VAL A 75 6.31 6.76 0.46
N TRP A 76 7.58 6.42 0.17
CA TRP A 76 8.48 7.30 -0.55
C TRP A 76 7.94 7.64 -1.94
N LEU A 77 7.54 6.62 -2.72
CA LEU A 77 6.94 6.81 -4.04
C LEU A 77 5.64 7.61 -4.00
N GLY A 78 4.80 7.36 -3.00
CA GLY A 78 3.54 8.08 -2.80
C GLY A 78 3.74 9.56 -2.52
N VAL A 79 4.71 9.91 -1.66
CA VAL A 79 5.07 11.30 -1.38
C VAL A 79 5.62 11.99 -2.62
N VAL A 80 6.53 11.32 -3.35
CA VAL A 80 7.11 11.87 -4.59
C VAL A 80 6.04 12.07 -5.66
N ALA A 81 5.16 11.08 -5.86
CA ALA A 81 4.06 11.20 -6.82
C ALA A 81 3.10 12.34 -6.46
N LEU A 82 2.74 12.47 -5.17
CA LEU A 82 1.89 13.57 -4.70
C LEU A 82 2.55 14.93 -4.92
N ALA A 83 3.86 15.04 -4.65
CA ALA A 83 4.62 16.25 -4.87
C ALA A 83 4.69 16.64 -6.35
N VAL A 84 4.87 15.67 -7.25
CA VAL A 84 4.85 15.91 -8.70
C VAL A 84 3.47 16.42 -9.15
N LEU A 85 2.39 15.82 -8.64
CA LEU A 85 1.03 16.24 -8.97
C LEU A 85 0.66 17.62 -8.39
N SER A 86 1.29 18.01 -7.29
CA SER A 86 1.01 19.25 -6.56
C SER A 86 2.14 20.29 -6.71
N TRP A 87 2.99 20.14 -7.72
CA TRP A 87 4.26 20.86 -7.81
C TRP A 87 4.10 22.38 -7.79
N ASP A 88 3.22 22.91 -8.64
CA ASP A 88 3.01 24.35 -8.75
C ASP A 88 2.50 24.95 -7.42
N ILE A 89 1.55 24.28 -6.77
CA ILE A 89 1.02 24.67 -5.45
C ILE A 89 2.13 24.71 -4.39
N LEU A 90 3.04 23.73 -4.40
CA LEU A 90 4.16 23.66 -3.46
C LEU A 90 5.17 24.78 -3.70
N VAL A 91 5.48 25.07 -4.97
CA VAL A 91 6.41 26.15 -5.36
C VAL A 91 5.84 27.51 -4.97
N ASP A 92 4.59 27.79 -5.31
CA ASP A 92 3.89 29.04 -4.96
C ASP A 92 3.81 29.24 -3.43
N GLY A 93 3.56 28.15 -2.70
CA GLY A 93 3.52 28.17 -1.24
C GLY A 93 4.88 28.51 -0.62
N ILE A 94 5.97 27.96 -1.15
CA ILE A 94 7.33 28.28 -0.71
C ILE A 94 7.73 29.69 -1.13
N GLU A 95 7.39 30.15 -2.33
CA GLU A 95 7.64 31.52 -2.76
C GLU A 95 6.94 32.52 -1.84
N THR A 96 5.66 32.27 -1.51
CA THR A 96 4.91 33.08 -0.55
C THR A 96 5.55 33.07 0.85
N ALA A 97 6.05 31.91 1.30
CA ALA A 97 6.68 31.77 2.61
C ALA A 97 8.09 32.39 2.69
N LEU A 98 8.85 32.35 1.59
CA LEU A 98 10.20 32.93 1.49
C LEU A 98 10.16 34.45 1.31
N VAL A 99 9.16 34.97 0.59
CA VAL A 99 9.03 36.40 0.30
C VAL A 99 8.24 37.13 1.37
N GLY A 100 7.15 36.55 1.89
CA GLY A 100 6.28 37.13 2.93
C GLY A 100 5.63 38.49 2.57
N PRO A 101 4.55 38.92 3.26
CA PRO A 101 3.97 40.27 3.11
C PRO A 101 4.81 41.39 3.76
N SER A 102 5.87 41.04 4.47
CA SER A 102 6.77 41.97 5.15
C SER A 102 8.20 41.48 4.95
N GLU A 103 9.01 42.27 4.25
CA GLU A 103 10.40 42.02 3.84
C GLU A 103 11.41 41.70 4.98
N THR A 104 11.00 41.45 6.23
CA THR A 104 11.88 41.68 7.38
C THR A 104 12.33 40.46 8.19
N ALA A 105 11.77 39.25 8.04
CA ALA A 105 12.17 38.14 8.93
C ALA A 105 13.25 37.20 8.35
N LEU A 106 13.24 36.92 7.05
CA LEU A 106 14.21 36.01 6.42
C LEU A 106 15.38 36.77 5.76
N ALA A 107 15.12 37.97 5.22
CA ALA A 107 16.13 38.84 4.61
C ALA A 107 17.18 39.34 5.63
N GLU A 108 16.80 39.54 6.89
CA GLU A 108 17.73 39.91 7.97
C GLU A 108 18.56 38.72 8.47
N GLY A 109 18.04 37.49 8.40
CA GLY A 109 18.73 36.28 8.87
C GLY A 109 19.67 35.64 7.85
N LEU A 110 19.45 35.87 6.56
CA LEU A 110 20.19 35.27 5.44
C LEU A 110 21.05 36.30 4.68
N GLY A 111 21.61 37.30 5.36
CA GLY A 111 22.44 38.34 4.72
C GLY A 111 23.34 37.79 3.61
N SER A 112 23.29 38.39 2.42
CA SER A 112 24.05 37.97 1.22
C SER A 112 23.97 36.48 0.86
N ALA A 113 22.90 35.77 1.24
CA ALA A 113 22.69 34.40 0.78
C ALA A 113 22.43 34.42 -0.73
N PRO A 114 22.99 33.46 -1.48
CA PRO A 114 22.68 33.30 -2.90
C PRO A 114 21.17 33.10 -3.09
N ASP A 115 20.60 33.67 -4.15
CA ASP A 115 19.20 33.45 -4.51
C ASP A 115 18.96 31.94 -4.72
N ILE A 116 18.30 31.30 -3.75
CA ILE A 116 17.93 29.89 -3.83
C ILE A 116 16.57 29.80 -4.54
N PRO A 117 16.47 29.11 -5.69
CA PRO A 117 15.19 28.95 -6.37
C PRO A 117 14.15 28.24 -5.47
N PRO A 118 12.90 28.73 -5.37
CA PRO A 118 11.85 28.08 -4.58
C PRO A 118 11.67 26.59 -4.90
N ALA A 119 11.77 26.22 -6.18
CA ALA A 119 11.76 24.84 -6.67
C ALA A 119 12.83 23.93 -6.00
N PHE A 120 14.01 24.48 -5.71
CA PHE A 120 15.07 23.75 -5.03
C PHE A 120 14.72 23.48 -3.57
N VAL A 121 14.15 24.47 -2.87
CA VAL A 121 13.66 24.31 -1.49
C VAL A 121 12.52 23.28 -1.42
N VAL A 122 11.55 23.34 -2.34
CA VAL A 122 10.47 22.33 -2.45
C VAL A 122 11.05 20.93 -2.60
N SER A 123 12.04 20.76 -3.48
CA SER A 123 12.69 19.47 -3.71
C SER A 123 13.31 18.89 -2.43
N ILE A 124 13.99 19.74 -1.65
CA ILE A 124 14.57 19.34 -0.36
C ILE A 124 13.47 18.95 0.64
N VAL A 125 12.43 19.77 0.77
CA VAL A 125 11.31 19.52 1.69
C VAL A 125 10.61 18.20 1.34
N VAL A 126 10.33 17.96 0.07
CA VAL A 126 9.72 16.71 -0.42
C VAL A 126 10.60 15.51 -0.10
N LEU A 127 11.91 15.62 -0.34
CA LEU A 127 12.87 14.55 -0.03
C LEU A 127 12.90 14.24 1.48
N LEU A 128 12.98 15.27 2.32
CA LEU A 128 13.00 15.12 3.77
C LEU A 128 11.68 14.55 4.30
N ALA A 129 10.54 14.99 3.75
CA ALA A 129 9.24 14.44 4.09
C ALA A 129 9.12 12.97 3.70
N ALA A 130 9.57 12.60 2.50
CA ALA A 130 9.54 11.22 2.02
C ALA A 130 10.41 10.29 2.88
N LEU A 131 11.64 10.71 3.20
CA LEU A 131 12.55 9.96 4.08
C LEU A 131 12.01 9.89 5.52
N GLY A 132 11.50 11.00 6.04
CA GLY A 132 10.90 11.08 7.37
C GLY A 132 9.72 10.12 7.50
N LEU A 133 8.75 10.19 6.59
CA LEU A 133 7.57 9.32 6.60
C LEU A 133 7.95 7.84 6.40
N ALA A 134 8.89 7.53 5.50
CA ALA A 134 9.39 6.17 5.34
C ALA A 134 10.04 5.64 6.65
N SER A 135 10.79 6.48 7.37
CA SER A 135 11.41 6.06 8.65
C SER A 135 10.37 5.69 9.73
N LEU A 136 9.16 6.25 9.65
CA LEU A 136 8.08 5.99 10.60
C LEU A 136 7.33 4.67 10.36
N VAL A 137 7.54 4.01 9.21
CA VAL A 137 6.82 2.78 8.85
C VAL A 137 6.98 1.65 9.88
N ASP A 138 8.21 1.30 10.28
CA ASP A 138 8.39 0.22 11.27
C ASP A 138 7.90 0.60 12.68
N PRO A 139 8.13 1.82 13.20
CA PRO A 139 7.49 2.29 14.42
C PRO A 139 5.97 2.19 14.39
N VAL A 140 5.32 2.63 13.31
CA VAL A 140 3.86 2.56 13.15
C VAL A 140 3.39 1.11 13.09
N ILE A 141 4.06 0.25 12.31
CA ILE A 141 3.75 -1.18 12.26
C ILE A 141 3.90 -1.79 13.65
N GLY A 142 4.96 -1.48 14.40
CA GLY A 142 5.16 -1.93 15.78
C GLY A 142 4.08 -1.44 16.74
N LEU A 143 3.62 -0.19 16.57
CA LEU A 143 2.56 0.39 17.37
C LEU A 143 1.24 -0.36 17.19
N VAL A 144 0.92 -0.78 15.95
CA VAL A 144 -0.30 -1.52 15.63
C VAL A 144 -0.14 -3.03 15.82
N THR A 145 1.09 -3.58 15.85
CA THR A 145 1.39 -5.00 16.04
C THR A 145 2.10 -5.31 17.37
N ARG A 146 1.60 -4.74 18.48
CA ARG A 146 2.26 -4.90 19.80
C ARG A 146 2.26 -6.33 20.36
N ARG A 147 1.31 -7.17 19.93
CA ARG A 147 1.16 -8.55 20.39
C ARG A 147 1.43 -9.51 19.25
N HIS A 148 2.19 -10.57 19.54
CA HIS A 148 2.26 -11.76 18.69
C HIS A 148 0.88 -12.42 18.67
N ARG A 149 0.36 -12.76 17.49
CA ARG A 149 -1.03 -13.17 17.28
C ARG A 149 -2.04 -12.11 17.67
N GLY A 150 -1.80 -10.90 17.16
CA GLY A 150 -2.68 -9.75 17.37
C GLY A 150 -3.90 -9.75 16.46
N TRP A 151 -4.37 -8.56 16.08
CA TRP A 151 -5.49 -8.39 15.16
C TRP A 151 -5.25 -9.00 13.76
N THR A 152 -3.98 -9.19 13.37
CA THR A 152 -3.60 -9.85 12.12
C THR A 152 -3.99 -11.33 12.07
N HIS A 153 -4.26 -11.92 13.24
CA HIS A 153 -4.71 -13.30 13.43
C HIS A 153 -6.22 -13.39 13.72
N SER A 154 -6.94 -12.26 13.60
CA SER A 154 -8.39 -12.23 13.78
C SER A 154 -9.09 -12.23 12.41
N VAL A 155 -9.76 -13.34 12.08
CA VAL A 155 -10.60 -13.48 10.88
C VAL A 155 -11.59 -12.31 10.72
N PRO A 156 -12.42 -11.93 11.72
CA PRO A 156 -13.38 -10.85 11.53
C PRO A 156 -12.71 -9.49 11.32
N ILE A 157 -11.59 -9.20 11.99
CA ILE A 157 -10.90 -7.91 11.80
C ILE A 157 -10.28 -7.86 10.40
N THR A 158 -9.57 -8.90 9.99
CA THR A 158 -8.94 -8.95 8.67
C THR A 158 -9.95 -8.98 7.52
N PHE A 159 -11.13 -9.60 7.74
CA PHE A 159 -12.26 -9.53 6.82
C PHE A 159 -12.76 -8.10 6.66
N VAL A 160 -13.07 -7.42 7.77
CA VAL A 160 -13.56 -6.03 7.75
C VAL A 160 -12.55 -5.09 7.09
N LEU A 161 -11.26 -5.24 7.39
CA LEU A 161 -10.21 -4.44 6.77
C LEU A 161 -10.10 -4.71 5.26
N THR A 162 -10.16 -5.98 4.84
CA THR A 162 -10.12 -6.31 3.41
C THR A 162 -11.36 -5.77 2.69
N ALA A 163 -12.54 -5.89 3.30
CA ALA A 163 -13.79 -5.33 2.77
C ALA A 163 -13.75 -3.80 2.68
N ALA A 164 -13.18 -3.13 3.69
CA ALA A 164 -12.99 -1.67 3.67
C ALA A 164 -12.04 -1.25 2.53
N VAL A 165 -10.93 -1.96 2.33
CA VAL A 165 -9.99 -1.71 1.22
C VAL A 165 -10.65 -1.97 -0.13
N ALA A 166 -11.39 -3.07 -0.27
CA ALA A 166 -12.13 -3.39 -1.47
C ALA A 166 -13.19 -2.32 -1.80
N GLY A 167 -13.95 -1.88 -0.80
CA GLY A 167 -14.94 -0.80 -0.95
C GLY A 167 -14.30 0.55 -1.29
N ALA A 168 -13.15 0.87 -0.69
CA ALA A 168 -12.40 2.08 -1.03
C ALA A 168 -11.88 2.03 -2.47
N LEU A 169 -11.39 0.88 -2.94
CA LEU A 169 -10.93 0.71 -4.32
C LEU A 169 -12.09 0.73 -5.32
N TRP A 170 -13.24 0.15 -4.97
CA TRP A 170 -14.46 0.28 -5.77
C TRP A 170 -14.82 1.76 -5.94
N LEU A 171 -14.92 2.51 -4.84
CA LEU A 171 -15.23 3.94 -4.89
C LEU A 171 -14.17 4.74 -5.65
N ALA A 172 -12.88 4.43 -5.46
CA ALA A 172 -11.79 5.12 -6.16
C ALA A 172 -11.76 4.86 -7.66
N THR A 173 -12.34 3.73 -8.11
CA THR A 173 -12.40 3.35 -9.53
C THR A 173 -13.77 3.60 -10.15
N SER A 174 -14.74 4.10 -9.37
CA SER A 174 -16.05 4.49 -9.87
C SER A 174 -16.02 5.90 -10.47
N ASP A 175 -17.10 6.21 -11.19
CA ASP A 175 -17.42 7.52 -11.75
C ASP A 175 -17.65 8.61 -10.69
N VAL A 176 -17.80 8.23 -9.41
CA VAL A 176 -17.93 9.17 -8.29
C VAL A 176 -16.62 9.92 -8.04
N ILE A 177 -15.48 9.24 -8.20
CA ILE A 177 -14.15 9.80 -7.92
C ILE A 177 -13.35 10.02 -9.20
N LEU A 178 -13.41 9.08 -10.13
CA LEU A 178 -12.70 9.15 -11.41
C LEU A 178 -13.66 9.67 -12.48
N ALA A 179 -13.33 10.78 -13.15
CA ALA A 179 -14.24 11.50 -14.05
C ALA A 179 -14.96 10.62 -15.10
N ASP A 180 -14.30 9.57 -15.60
CA ASP A 180 -14.87 8.62 -16.57
C ASP A 180 -15.14 7.22 -15.99
N GLY A 181 -14.78 6.99 -14.72
CA GLY A 181 -14.80 5.66 -14.09
C GLY A 181 -13.91 4.64 -14.83
N LEU A 182 -13.67 3.49 -14.20
CA LEU A 182 -13.24 2.31 -14.93
C LEU A 182 -14.46 1.52 -15.39
N ALA A 183 -14.34 0.80 -16.50
CA ALA A 183 -15.41 -0.12 -16.89
C ALA A 183 -15.64 -1.18 -15.78
N VAL A 184 -16.89 -1.64 -15.63
CA VAL A 184 -17.31 -2.49 -14.50
C VAL A 184 -16.44 -3.74 -14.37
N GLU A 185 -16.05 -4.34 -15.48
CA GLU A 185 -15.18 -5.50 -15.53
C GLU A 185 -13.80 -5.26 -14.91
N HIS A 186 -13.24 -4.05 -15.04
CA HIS A 186 -11.99 -3.65 -14.39
C HIS A 186 -12.20 -3.42 -12.89
N GLN A 187 -13.29 -2.76 -12.49
CA GLN A 187 -13.62 -2.55 -11.07
C GLN A 187 -13.80 -3.89 -10.34
N VAL A 188 -14.56 -4.81 -10.94
CA VAL A 188 -14.77 -6.18 -10.43
C VAL A 188 -13.45 -6.93 -10.35
N THR A 189 -12.57 -6.81 -11.35
CA THR A 189 -11.24 -7.42 -11.33
C THR A 189 -10.41 -6.93 -10.14
N VAL A 190 -10.34 -5.60 -9.93
CA VAL A 190 -9.61 -4.99 -8.82
C VAL A 190 -10.14 -5.48 -7.46
N VAL A 191 -11.46 -5.44 -7.26
CA VAL A 191 -12.08 -5.90 -6.01
C VAL A 191 -11.87 -7.39 -5.78
N SER A 192 -11.97 -8.21 -6.84
CA SER A 192 -11.73 -9.65 -6.76
C SER A 192 -10.29 -9.94 -6.33
N VAL A 193 -9.30 -9.26 -6.93
CA VAL A 193 -7.89 -9.38 -6.55
C VAL A 193 -7.69 -9.02 -5.08
N VAL A 194 -8.30 -7.96 -4.59
CA VAL A 194 -8.24 -7.60 -3.15
C VAL A 194 -8.86 -8.70 -2.28
N GLY A 195 -9.99 -9.28 -2.69
CA GLY A 195 -10.61 -10.40 -1.97
C GLY A 195 -9.69 -11.62 -1.82
N THR A 196 -8.86 -11.90 -2.83
CA THR A 196 -7.90 -13.03 -2.76
C THR A 196 -6.80 -12.85 -1.71
N PHE A 197 -6.52 -11.62 -1.28
CA PHE A 197 -5.63 -11.36 -0.15
C PHE A 197 -6.18 -11.98 1.14
N PHE A 198 -7.48 -11.83 1.39
CA PHE A 198 -8.14 -12.44 2.54
C PHE A 198 -8.10 -13.97 2.47
N LEU A 199 -8.26 -14.57 1.29
CA LEU A 199 -8.07 -16.02 1.12
C LEU A 199 -6.65 -16.47 1.52
N GLY A 200 -5.65 -15.66 1.22
CA GLY A 200 -4.28 -15.85 1.70
C GLY A 200 -4.20 -15.88 3.22
N ILE A 201 -4.85 -14.92 3.89
CA ILE A 201 -4.92 -14.89 5.36
C ILE A 201 -5.56 -16.17 5.90
N LEU A 202 -6.68 -16.63 5.32
CA LEU A 202 -7.33 -17.87 5.77
C LEU A 202 -6.42 -19.09 5.66
N ILE A 203 -5.59 -19.18 4.61
CA ILE A 203 -4.57 -20.24 4.49
C ILE A 203 -3.60 -20.18 5.67
N HIS A 204 -3.12 -18.99 6.01
CA HIS A 204 -2.21 -18.81 7.15
C HIS A 204 -2.86 -19.24 8.47
N LEU A 205 -4.06 -18.73 8.77
CA LEU A 205 -4.75 -18.99 10.02
C LEU A 205 -5.18 -20.46 10.16
N GLY A 206 -5.52 -21.12 9.04
CA GLY A 206 -5.78 -22.56 9.02
C GLY A 206 -4.52 -23.38 9.34
N LEU A 207 -3.34 -22.98 8.86
CA LEU A 207 -2.08 -23.66 9.20
C LEU A 207 -1.69 -23.46 10.67
N ASP A 208 -2.05 -22.33 11.24
CA ASP A 208 -1.84 -22.02 12.66
C ASP A 208 -2.90 -22.65 13.59
N GLY A 209 -3.92 -23.29 13.02
CA GLY A 209 -5.01 -23.96 13.76
C GLY A 209 -6.01 -22.99 14.39
N GLU A 210 -6.06 -21.74 13.91
CA GLU A 210 -6.95 -20.69 14.42
C GLU A 210 -8.33 -20.71 13.75
N ILE A 211 -8.48 -21.51 12.70
CA ILE A 211 -9.74 -21.80 12.02
C ILE A 211 -9.90 -23.33 12.01
N ILE A 212 -11.01 -23.82 12.56
CA ILE A 212 -11.37 -25.25 12.66
C ILE A 212 -12.49 -25.55 11.66
#